data_AF-A0A966TB36-F1
#
_entry.id   AF-A0A966TB36-F1
#
_cell.length_a   1.000
_cell.length_b   1.000
_cell.length_c   1.000
_cell.angle_alpha   90.00
_cell.angle_beta   90.00
_cell.angle_gamma   90.00
#
_symmetry.space_group_name_H-M   'P 1'
#
loop_
_entity.id
_entity.type
_entity.pdbx_description
1 polymer ?
#
loop_
_entity_poly.entity_id
_entity_poly.type
_entity_poly.pdbx_seq_one_letter_code
_entity_poly.pdbx_strand_id
1 'polypeptide(L)'
;MFKVVDNLRSIEFGTPGECRARLINFIINGNKRATAGLLTDYAKESEPVESVGECLAMLDNSDQHVATLRVTRVEVSNFIDVPDEFALTEAEGDLNAADFRASHKDFWSRIGETVTDETQIVQVYFELLTHRLRPLQSSDAEWIYHACQDVEIQRWTKIPRPYTREHAKLFVIDQNGELLANAVINSRTGEPAGVAGIHHIK
;
A
#
# COMPACT_ATOMS: atom_id res chain seq x y z
N MET A 1 6.29 -16.78 -5.26
CA MET A 1 6.86 -15.43 -5.42
C MET A 1 5.73 -14.43 -5.36
N PHE A 2 5.84 -13.45 -4.47
CA PHE A 2 4.80 -12.44 -4.28
C PHE A 2 4.67 -11.56 -5.53
N LYS A 3 3.46 -11.04 -5.77
CA LYS A 3 3.20 -10.18 -6.92
C LYS A 3 4.04 -8.91 -6.81
N VAL A 4 4.56 -8.41 -7.93
CA VAL A 4 5.23 -7.10 -7.98
C VAL A 4 4.31 -6.13 -8.71
N VAL A 5 3.99 -5.00 -8.07
CA VAL A 5 3.12 -3.94 -8.61
C VAL A 5 3.80 -2.59 -8.39
N ASP A 6 3.86 -1.77 -9.44
CA ASP A 6 4.56 -0.48 -9.43
C ASP A 6 6.03 -0.58 -8.95
N ASN A 7 6.70 -1.68 -9.32
CA ASN A 7 8.07 -2.04 -8.88
C ASN A 7 8.23 -2.28 -7.37
N LEU A 8 7.14 -2.54 -6.65
CA LEU A 8 7.16 -2.89 -5.23
C LEU A 8 6.65 -4.32 -5.04
N ARG A 9 7.21 -5.06 -4.08
CA ARG A 9 6.61 -6.30 -3.59
C ARG A 9 5.21 -6.01 -3.05
N SER A 10 4.25 -6.86 -3.37
CA SER A 10 2.89 -6.73 -2.88
C SER A 10 2.76 -7.22 -1.45
N ILE A 11 1.83 -6.63 -0.72
CA ILE A 11 1.31 -7.18 0.53
C ILE A 11 -0.21 -7.21 0.48
N GLU A 12 -0.79 -8.30 0.94
CA GLU A 12 -2.23 -8.56 0.96
C GLU A 12 -2.68 -8.83 2.39
N PHE A 13 -3.87 -8.38 2.74
CA PHE A 13 -4.42 -8.54 4.09
C PHE A 13 -5.66 -9.42 4.05
N GLY A 14 -5.62 -10.51 4.81
CA GLY A 14 -6.72 -11.48 4.89
C GLY A 14 -7.07 -12.09 3.52
N THR A 15 -8.24 -12.73 3.47
CA THR A 15 -8.77 -13.34 2.24
C THR A 15 -9.54 -12.33 1.38
N PRO A 16 -9.53 -12.48 0.04
CA PRO A 16 -10.32 -11.63 -0.84
C PRO A 16 -11.81 -11.58 -0.43
N GLY A 17 -12.40 -10.39 -0.51
CA GLY A 17 -13.79 -10.10 -0.13
C GLY A 17 -13.89 -9.09 1.02
N GLU A 18 -14.88 -9.30 1.89
CA GLU A 18 -15.13 -8.38 3.02
C GLU A 18 -13.98 -8.33 4.03
N CYS A 19 -13.29 -9.45 4.24
CA CYS A 19 -12.14 -9.54 5.15
C CYS A 19 -11.05 -8.54 4.71
N ARG A 20 -10.55 -8.68 3.48
CA ARG A 20 -9.54 -7.76 2.92
C ARG A 20 -10.00 -6.30 2.91
N ALA A 21 -11.23 -6.03 2.47
CA ALA A 21 -11.77 -4.67 2.44
C ALA A 21 -11.77 -4.02 3.84
N ARG A 22 -12.14 -4.79 4.88
CA ARG A 22 -12.14 -4.33 6.27
C ARG A 22 -10.72 -4.05 6.77
N LEU A 23 -9.76 -4.93 6.50
CA LEU A 23 -8.37 -4.77 6.95
C LEU A 23 -7.68 -3.59 6.27
N ILE A 24 -7.89 -3.41 4.97
CA ILE A 24 -7.47 -2.21 4.24
C ILE A 24 -8.03 -0.95 4.89
N ASN A 25 -9.32 -0.96 5.26
CA ASN A 25 -9.94 0.17 5.93
C ASN A 25 -9.33 0.43 7.33
N PHE A 26 -8.97 -0.60 8.10
CA PHE A 26 -8.26 -0.42 9.37
C PHE A 26 -6.86 0.19 9.21
N ILE A 27 -6.20 -0.03 8.09
CA ILE A 27 -4.90 0.57 7.79
C ILE A 27 -5.08 2.02 7.34
N ILE A 28 -5.95 2.23 6.34
CA ILE A 28 -6.15 3.53 5.68
C ILE A 28 -6.86 4.54 6.59
N ASN A 29 -7.92 4.12 7.28
CA ASN A 29 -8.78 4.99 8.09
C ASN A 29 -8.64 4.73 9.59
N GLY A 30 -7.95 3.66 9.98
CA GLY A 30 -7.69 3.32 11.38
C GLY A 30 -6.21 3.36 11.75
N ASN A 31 -5.90 2.57 12.78
CA ASN A 31 -4.60 2.53 13.45
C ASN A 31 -3.87 1.18 13.30
N LYS A 32 -4.29 0.30 12.37
CA LYS A 32 -3.55 -0.95 12.10
C LYS A 32 -2.17 -0.61 11.55
N ARG A 33 -1.13 -0.96 12.30
CA ARG A 33 0.30 -0.69 11.98
C ARG A 33 1.18 -1.92 12.10
N ALA A 34 0.59 -3.10 12.27
CA ALA A 34 1.29 -4.37 12.22
C ALA A 34 0.44 -5.43 11.51
N THR A 35 1.08 -6.52 11.10
CA THR A 35 0.42 -7.71 10.55
C THR A 35 1.24 -8.95 10.80
N ALA A 36 0.55 -10.08 10.94
CA ALA A 36 1.17 -11.39 11.15
C ALA A 36 1.11 -12.26 9.89
N GLY A 37 2.13 -13.09 9.70
CA GLY A 37 2.18 -14.15 8.68
C GLY A 37 2.89 -15.39 9.20
N LEU A 38 2.66 -16.55 8.59
CA LEU A 38 3.38 -17.77 8.95
C LEU A 38 4.75 -17.75 8.27
N LEU A 39 5.82 -18.06 9.01
CA LEU A 39 7.16 -18.14 8.42
C LEU A 39 7.24 -19.18 7.29
N THR A 40 6.41 -20.23 7.37
CA THR A 40 6.30 -21.25 6.33
C THR A 40 5.83 -20.71 4.99
N ASP A 41 5.03 -19.65 4.96
CA ASP A 41 4.50 -19.08 3.71
C ASP A 41 5.62 -18.40 2.91
N TYR A 42 6.55 -17.72 3.59
CA TYR A 42 7.76 -17.19 2.97
C TYR A 42 8.61 -18.29 2.33
N ALA A 43 8.77 -19.43 3.02
CA ALA A 43 9.50 -20.56 2.48
C ALA A 43 8.80 -21.22 1.28
N LYS A 44 7.47 -21.38 1.33
CA LYS A 44 6.66 -21.89 0.20
C LYS A 44 6.82 -21.00 -1.03
N GLU A 45 6.80 -19.68 -0.84
CA GLU A 45 6.90 -18.70 -1.92
C GLU A 45 8.33 -18.43 -2.40
N SER A 46 9.34 -19.00 -1.72
CA SER A 46 10.77 -18.75 -1.93
C SER A 46 11.13 -17.26 -1.80
N GLU A 47 10.52 -16.59 -0.82
CA GLU A 47 10.63 -15.16 -0.58
C GLU A 47 11.29 -14.88 0.78
N PRO A 48 12.19 -13.91 0.88
CA PRO A 48 12.67 -13.47 2.18
C PRO A 48 11.56 -12.73 2.94
N VAL A 49 11.67 -12.78 4.26
CA VAL A 49 10.95 -11.87 5.15
C VAL A 49 11.31 -10.43 4.79
N GLU A 50 10.35 -9.52 4.98
CA GLU A 50 10.49 -8.10 4.74
C GLU A 50 11.72 -7.49 5.46
N SER A 51 12.26 -6.43 4.88
CA SER A 51 13.36 -5.65 5.47
C SER A 51 12.89 -4.29 5.99
N VAL A 52 13.48 -3.80 7.08
CA VAL A 52 13.20 -2.45 7.58
C VAL A 52 13.53 -1.41 6.50
N GLY A 53 12.60 -0.49 6.25
CA GLY A 53 12.67 0.52 5.19
C GLY A 53 12.10 0.07 3.85
N GLU A 54 11.80 -1.21 3.66
CA GLU A 54 11.15 -1.73 2.46
C GLU A 54 9.76 -1.08 2.27
N CYS A 55 9.44 -0.75 1.03
CA CYS A 55 8.13 -0.24 0.64
C CYS A 55 7.34 -1.33 -0.08
N LEU A 56 6.12 -1.58 0.39
CA LEU A 56 5.24 -2.63 -0.09
C LEU A 56 3.98 -2.03 -0.71
N ALA A 57 3.56 -2.58 -1.84
CA ALA A 57 2.29 -2.22 -2.49
C ALA A 57 1.14 -2.99 -1.82
N MET A 58 0.30 -2.30 -1.06
CA MET A 58 -0.90 -2.89 -0.49
C MET A 58 -1.96 -3.04 -1.59
N LEU A 59 -2.44 -4.27 -1.78
CA LEU A 59 -3.40 -4.61 -2.83
C LEU A 59 -4.83 -4.76 -2.31
N ASP A 60 -5.80 -4.35 -3.10
CA ASP A 60 -7.22 -4.57 -2.84
C ASP A 60 -7.76 -5.91 -3.38
N ASN A 61 -9.08 -6.07 -3.40
CA ASN A 61 -9.75 -7.26 -3.91
C ASN A 61 -9.66 -7.43 -5.44
N SER A 62 -9.24 -6.38 -6.16
CA SER A 62 -9.04 -6.38 -7.61
C SER A 62 -7.55 -6.37 -7.97
N ASP A 63 -6.70 -6.71 -7.00
CA ASP A 63 -5.23 -6.62 -7.06
C ASP A 63 -4.69 -5.25 -7.46
N GLN A 64 -5.43 -4.17 -7.18
CA GLN A 64 -4.96 -2.81 -7.46
C GLN A 64 -4.12 -2.31 -6.29
N HIS A 65 -3.00 -1.67 -6.58
CA HIS A 65 -2.19 -0.99 -5.58
C HIS A 65 -2.94 0.24 -5.07
N VAL A 66 -3.43 0.17 -3.82
CA VAL A 66 -4.23 1.24 -3.22
C VAL A 66 -3.42 2.16 -2.31
N ALA A 67 -2.42 1.63 -1.60
CA ALA A 67 -1.53 2.41 -0.75
C ALA A 67 -0.15 1.76 -0.61
N THR A 68 0.84 2.56 -0.23
CA THR A 68 2.20 2.08 0.03
C THR A 68 2.46 2.03 1.53
N LEU A 69 2.94 0.88 2.00
CA LEU A 69 3.34 0.66 3.40
C LEU A 69 4.86 0.63 3.47
N ARG A 70 5.45 1.33 4.45
CA ARG A 70 6.87 1.25 4.74
C ARG A 70 7.10 0.41 5.98
N VAL A 71 7.91 -0.63 5.85
CA VAL A 71 8.26 -1.54 6.96
C VAL A 71 9.15 -0.79 7.95
N THR A 72 8.81 -0.88 9.23
CA THR A 72 9.51 -0.17 10.31
C THR A 72 10.18 -1.11 11.30
N ARG A 73 9.66 -2.34 11.47
CA ARG A 73 10.23 -3.39 12.32
C ARG A 73 9.72 -4.74 11.82
N VAL A 74 10.54 -5.76 11.97
CA VAL A 74 10.21 -7.14 11.65
C VAL A 74 10.74 -8.03 12.76
N GLU A 75 9.91 -8.92 13.26
CA GLU A 75 10.28 -9.91 14.27
C GLU A 75 9.76 -11.29 13.90
N VAL A 76 10.47 -12.32 14.36
CA VAL A 76 10.03 -13.70 14.23
C VAL A 76 10.06 -14.33 15.62
N SER A 77 8.92 -14.85 16.06
CA SER A 77 8.77 -15.52 17.34
C SER A 77 7.91 -16.77 17.20
N ASN A 78 7.86 -17.61 18.23
CA ASN A 78 6.81 -18.61 18.29
C ASN A 78 5.46 -17.92 18.52
N PHE A 79 4.37 -18.59 18.16
CA PHE A 79 3.01 -18.07 18.31
C PHE A 79 2.65 -17.76 19.76
N ILE A 80 3.13 -18.57 20.71
CA ILE A 80 2.94 -18.34 22.14
C ILE A 80 3.65 -17.08 22.66
N ASP A 81 4.74 -16.70 21.99
CA ASP A 81 5.63 -15.60 22.40
C ASP A 81 5.25 -14.26 21.75
N VAL A 82 4.17 -14.20 20.95
CA VAL A 82 3.68 -12.93 20.39
C VAL A 82 3.24 -12.00 21.53
N PRO A 83 3.77 -10.77 21.63
CA PRO A 83 3.51 -9.89 22.76
C PRO A 83 2.16 -9.17 22.66
N ASP A 84 1.61 -8.74 23.80
CA ASP A 84 0.40 -7.90 23.86
C ASP A 84 0.54 -6.61 23.02
N GLU A 85 1.75 -6.04 22.98
CA GLU A 85 2.09 -4.86 22.17
C GLU A 85 1.81 -5.08 20.68
N PHE A 86 2.10 -6.27 20.17
CA PHE A 86 1.82 -6.61 18.78
C PHE A 86 0.32 -6.66 18.51
N ALA A 87 -0.43 -7.38 19.37
CA ALA A 87 -1.88 -7.50 19.24
C ALA A 87 -2.58 -6.13 19.22
N LEU A 88 -2.15 -5.22 20.10
CA LEU A 88 -2.66 -3.84 20.14
C LEU A 88 -2.28 -3.02 18.89
N THR A 89 -1.07 -3.21 18.37
CA THR A 89 -0.57 -2.50 17.18
C THR A 89 -1.22 -3.00 15.89
N GLU A 90 -1.61 -4.27 15.86
CA GLU A 90 -2.38 -4.84 14.77
C GLU A 90 -3.79 -4.25 14.68
N ALA A 91 -4.35 -3.84 15.83
CA ALA A 91 -5.58 -3.04 15.93
C ALA A 91 -6.80 -3.62 15.18
N GLU A 92 -6.92 -4.96 15.16
CA GLU A 92 -8.03 -5.68 14.54
C GLU A 92 -9.19 -5.99 15.49
N GLY A 93 -9.04 -5.65 16.77
CA GLY A 93 -10.02 -5.91 17.83
C GLY A 93 -9.47 -6.74 19.00
N ASP A 94 -8.27 -7.31 18.84
CA ASP A 94 -7.58 -8.06 19.90
C ASP A 94 -7.00 -7.10 20.96
N LEU A 95 -7.27 -7.37 22.24
CA LEU A 95 -6.86 -6.48 23.34
C LEU A 95 -5.57 -6.92 24.02
N ASN A 96 -5.10 -8.14 23.71
CA ASN A 96 -3.90 -8.77 24.26
C ASN A 96 -3.49 -9.97 23.40
N ALA A 97 -2.36 -10.61 23.73
CA ALA A 97 -1.82 -11.75 23.01
C ALA A 97 -2.71 -12.99 23.06
N ALA A 98 -3.52 -13.18 24.11
CA ALA A 98 -4.44 -14.32 24.18
C ALA A 98 -5.60 -14.17 23.19
N ASP A 99 -6.15 -12.96 23.05
CA ASP A 99 -7.16 -12.63 22.04
C ASP A 99 -6.59 -12.84 20.64
N PHE A 100 -5.40 -12.30 20.37
CA PHE A 100 -4.66 -12.52 19.12
C PHE A 100 -4.49 -14.00 18.79
N ARG A 101 -4.06 -14.81 19.77
CA ARG A 101 -3.89 -16.25 19.55
C ARG A 101 -5.22 -16.93 19.22
N ALA A 102 -6.32 -16.54 19.86
CA ALA A 102 -7.62 -17.10 19.55
C ALA A 102 -8.10 -16.71 18.15
N SER A 103 -8.05 -15.41 17.82
CA SER A 103 -8.52 -14.86 16.53
C SER A 103 -7.72 -15.43 15.35
N HIS A 104 -6.40 -15.47 15.46
CA HIS A 104 -5.52 -15.91 14.40
C HIS A 104 -5.51 -17.43 14.22
N LYS A 105 -5.62 -18.20 15.31
CA LYS A 105 -5.77 -19.65 15.22
C LYS A 105 -7.05 -20.02 14.48
N ASP A 106 -8.15 -19.33 14.74
CA ASP A 106 -9.40 -19.49 14.01
C ASP A 106 -9.25 -19.12 12.53
N PHE A 107 -8.57 -18.01 12.22
CA PHE A 107 -8.32 -17.58 10.85
C PHE A 107 -7.50 -18.61 10.06
N TRP A 108 -6.33 -19.02 10.57
CA TRP A 108 -5.46 -19.99 9.91
C TRP A 108 -6.15 -21.35 9.76
N SER A 109 -6.90 -21.80 10.77
CA SER A 109 -7.67 -23.04 10.68
C SER A 109 -8.71 -23.01 9.54
N ARG A 110 -9.37 -21.87 9.31
CA ARG A 110 -10.36 -21.71 8.21
C ARG A 110 -9.73 -21.80 6.83
N ILE A 111 -8.46 -21.43 6.69
CA ILE A 111 -7.72 -21.52 5.43
C ILE A 111 -6.89 -22.80 5.32
N GLY A 112 -7.08 -23.75 6.26
CA GLY A 112 -6.47 -25.09 6.22
C GLY A 112 -5.08 -25.19 6.83
N GLU A 113 -4.60 -24.15 7.50
CA GLU A 113 -3.31 -24.15 8.20
C GLU A 113 -3.49 -24.54 9.67
N THR A 114 -2.59 -25.40 10.17
CA THR A 114 -2.59 -25.81 11.58
C THR A 114 -1.49 -25.08 12.32
N VAL A 115 -1.86 -24.33 13.37
CA VAL A 115 -0.95 -23.51 14.16
C VAL A 115 -0.92 -24.01 15.60
N THR A 116 0.29 -24.23 16.11
CA THR A 116 0.62 -24.58 17.49
C THR A 116 1.38 -23.44 18.16
N ASP A 117 1.60 -23.55 19.47
CA ASP A 117 2.32 -22.58 20.27
C ASP A 117 3.75 -22.35 19.75
N GLU A 118 4.39 -23.37 19.17
CA GLU A 118 5.74 -23.36 18.58
C GLU A 118 5.78 -22.91 17.12
N THR A 119 4.63 -22.64 16.50
CA THR A 119 4.60 -22.20 15.10
C THR A 119 5.23 -20.82 14.98
N GLN A 120 6.17 -20.66 14.03
CA GLN A 120 6.88 -19.39 13.86
C GLN A 120 6.02 -18.37 13.13
N ILE A 121 5.79 -17.24 13.79
CA ILE A 121 5.03 -16.10 13.29
C ILE A 121 5.99 -14.97 12.94
N VAL A 122 5.84 -14.46 11.73
CA VAL A 122 6.49 -13.24 11.27
C VAL A 122 5.58 -12.06 11.62
N GLN A 123 6.09 -11.16 12.44
CA GLN A 123 5.45 -9.94 12.88
C GLN A 123 6.03 -8.76 12.10
N VAL A 124 5.25 -8.16 11.20
CA VAL A 124 5.69 -7.03 10.37
C VAL A 124 4.99 -5.76 10.85
N TYR A 125 5.77 -4.79 11.29
CA TYR A 125 5.31 -3.46 11.66
C TYR A 125 5.55 -2.50 10.52
N PHE A 126 4.61 -1.60 10.28
CA PHE A 126 4.66 -0.68 9.16
C PHE A 126 3.99 0.64 9.47
N GLU A 127 4.34 1.65 8.69
CA GLU A 127 3.59 2.89 8.59
C GLU A 127 2.97 3.03 7.20
N LEU A 128 1.80 3.66 7.17
CA LEU A 128 1.15 4.06 5.92
C LEU A 128 1.81 5.34 5.41
N LEU A 129 2.37 5.30 4.20
CA LEU A 129 2.84 6.52 3.55
C LEU A 129 1.66 7.39 3.13
N THR A 130 1.84 8.72 3.22
CA THR A 130 0.74 9.67 2.97
C THR A 130 0.34 9.74 1.51
N HIS A 131 1.28 9.48 0.61
CA HIS A 131 1.08 9.50 -0.83
C HIS A 131 1.81 8.33 -1.48
N ARG A 132 1.31 7.93 -2.65
CA ARG A 132 1.98 7.02 -3.56
C ARG A 132 2.10 7.63 -4.95
N LEU A 133 3.07 7.15 -5.72
CA LEU A 133 3.21 7.48 -7.13
C LEU A 133 2.61 6.36 -7.97
N ARG A 134 1.92 6.71 -9.05
CA ARG A 134 1.56 5.77 -10.11
C ARG A 134 1.65 6.43 -11.49
N PRO A 135 1.80 5.65 -12.56
CA PRO A 135 1.68 6.16 -13.92
C PRO A 135 0.37 6.93 -14.13
N LEU A 136 0.41 7.96 -14.98
CA LEU A 136 -0.79 8.66 -15.41
C LEU A 136 -1.76 7.72 -16.13
N GLN A 137 -3.06 7.94 -15.91
CA GLN A 137 -4.17 7.22 -16.52
C GLN A 137 -5.06 8.21 -17.27
N SER A 138 -5.78 7.73 -18.28
CA SER A 138 -6.70 8.57 -19.08
C SER A 138 -7.73 9.33 -18.23
N SER A 139 -8.13 8.76 -17.09
CA SER A 139 -9.03 9.37 -16.10
C SER A 139 -8.42 10.60 -15.40
N ASP A 140 -7.10 10.75 -15.35
CA ASP A 140 -6.44 11.88 -14.69
C ASP A 140 -6.58 13.19 -15.47
N ALA A 141 -6.91 13.13 -16.77
CA ALA A 141 -6.95 14.28 -17.64
C ALA A 141 -7.92 15.37 -17.13
N GLU A 142 -9.08 15.00 -16.57
CA GLU A 142 -10.03 16.01 -16.08
C GLU A 142 -9.50 16.69 -14.80
N TRP A 143 -8.90 15.93 -13.89
CA TRP A 143 -8.26 16.50 -12.70
C TRP A 143 -7.11 17.44 -13.09
N ILE A 144 -6.26 17.02 -14.02
CA ILE A 144 -5.13 17.83 -14.52
C ILE A 144 -5.63 19.11 -15.18
N TYR A 145 -6.70 19.03 -15.98
CA TYR A 145 -7.32 20.21 -16.57
C TYR A 145 -7.77 21.21 -15.50
N HIS A 146 -8.45 20.74 -14.46
CA HIS A 146 -8.90 21.58 -13.35
C HIS A 146 -7.73 22.18 -12.56
N ALA A 147 -6.72 21.38 -12.23
CA ALA A 147 -5.52 21.85 -11.55
C ALA A 147 -4.82 22.96 -12.37
N CYS A 148 -4.71 22.80 -13.69
CA CYS A 148 -4.10 23.78 -14.57
C CYS A 148 -4.92 25.08 -14.75
N GLN A 149 -6.11 25.20 -14.17
CA GLN A 149 -6.83 26.48 -14.07
C GLN A 149 -6.31 27.34 -12.92
N ASP A 150 -5.53 26.77 -12.00
CA ASP A 150 -4.93 27.49 -10.89
C ASP A 150 -3.90 28.53 -11.38
N VAL A 151 -4.01 29.75 -10.86
CA VAL A 151 -3.20 30.89 -11.29
C VAL A 151 -1.72 30.75 -10.91
N GLU A 152 -1.40 30.09 -9.80
CA GLU A 152 -0.03 29.85 -9.36
C GLU A 152 0.60 28.73 -10.20
N ILE A 153 -0.15 27.66 -10.51
CA ILE A 153 0.34 26.64 -11.47
C ILE A 153 0.64 27.28 -12.81
N GLN A 154 -0.28 28.09 -13.34
CA GLN A 154 -0.03 28.79 -14.60
C GLN A 154 1.20 29.68 -14.49
N ARG A 155 1.34 30.45 -13.40
CA ARG A 155 2.46 31.38 -13.17
C ARG A 155 3.82 30.69 -13.16
N TRP A 156 3.95 29.55 -12.48
CA TRP A 156 5.24 28.89 -12.22
C TRP A 156 5.60 27.82 -13.25
N THR A 157 4.66 27.38 -14.09
CA THR A 157 4.89 26.35 -15.10
C THR A 157 4.85 26.91 -16.52
N LYS A 158 5.27 26.11 -17.51
CA LYS A 158 5.27 26.47 -18.95
C LYS A 158 4.05 25.94 -19.70
N ILE A 159 2.97 25.62 -19.00
CA ILE A 159 1.75 25.10 -19.63
C ILE A 159 1.11 26.15 -20.56
N PRO A 160 0.41 25.71 -21.64
CA PRO A 160 -0.31 26.62 -22.52
C PRO A 160 -1.35 27.47 -21.78
N ARG A 161 -1.60 28.69 -22.27
CA ARG A 161 -2.62 29.60 -21.74
C ARG A 161 -3.50 30.14 -22.89
N PRO A 162 -4.81 29.86 -22.93
CA PRO A 162 -5.56 29.06 -21.95
C PRO A 162 -5.16 27.58 -21.98
N TYR A 163 -5.20 26.92 -20.82
CA TYR A 163 -5.02 25.48 -20.74
C TYR A 163 -6.35 24.77 -21.02
N THR A 164 -6.39 23.90 -22.03
CA THR A 164 -7.61 23.25 -22.50
C THR A 164 -7.67 21.79 -22.05
N ARG A 165 -8.86 21.18 -22.10
CA ARG A 165 -9.02 19.74 -21.85
C ARG A 165 -8.23 18.88 -22.82
N GLU A 166 -8.04 19.35 -24.05
CA GLU A 166 -7.25 18.63 -25.04
C GLU A 166 -5.77 18.60 -24.65
N HIS A 167 -5.24 19.70 -24.10
CA HIS A 167 -3.89 19.70 -23.54
C HIS A 167 -3.72 18.67 -22.43
N ALA A 168 -4.71 18.54 -21.54
CA ALA A 168 -4.65 17.56 -20.45
C ALA A 168 -4.69 16.11 -20.96
N LYS A 169 -5.54 15.83 -21.94
CA LYS A 169 -5.63 14.50 -22.59
C LYS A 169 -4.33 14.13 -23.29
N LEU A 170 -3.75 15.05 -24.05
CA LEU A 170 -2.47 14.83 -24.72
C LEU A 170 -1.35 14.62 -23.71
N PHE A 171 -1.28 15.42 -22.66
CA PHE A 171 -0.25 15.29 -21.62
C PHE A 171 -0.27 13.93 -20.91
N VAL A 172 -1.44 13.35 -20.64
CA VAL A 172 -1.52 12.00 -20.08
C VAL A 172 -0.93 10.94 -21.02
N ILE A 173 -0.98 11.16 -22.33
CA ILE A 173 -0.50 10.22 -23.35
C ILE A 173 0.99 10.42 -23.65
N ASP A 174 1.39 11.66 -23.92
CA ASP A 174 2.74 11.99 -24.42
C ASP A 174 3.70 12.51 -23.34
N GLN A 175 3.17 12.82 -22.14
CA GLN A 175 3.90 13.37 -20.99
C GLN A 175 4.71 14.63 -21.35
N ASN A 176 4.38 15.29 -22.45
CA ASN A 176 5.09 16.44 -23.02
C ASN A 176 6.62 16.24 -23.11
N GLY A 177 7.06 15.02 -23.43
CA GLY A 177 8.48 14.69 -23.57
C GLY A 177 9.27 14.57 -22.26
N GLU A 178 8.58 14.45 -21.12
CA GLU A 178 9.20 14.04 -19.87
C GLU A 178 9.70 12.59 -19.93
N LEU A 179 10.73 12.28 -19.12
CA LEU A 179 11.21 10.90 -18.97
C LEU A 179 10.16 10.06 -18.24
N LEU A 180 9.49 10.65 -17.26
CA LEU A 180 8.40 10.03 -16.51
C LEU A 180 7.51 11.11 -15.89
N ALA A 181 6.20 10.98 -16.06
CA ALA A 181 5.20 11.74 -15.31
C ALA A 181 4.30 10.77 -14.54
N ASN A 182 4.21 10.96 -13.22
CA ASN A 182 3.38 10.15 -12.34
C ASN A 182 2.35 11.00 -11.61
N ALA A 183 1.14 10.46 -11.44
CA ALA A 183 0.18 11.02 -10.50
C ALA A 183 0.66 10.77 -9.07
N VAL A 184 0.59 11.81 -8.25
CA VAL A 184 0.76 11.75 -6.80
C VAL A 184 -0.61 11.52 -6.20
N ILE A 185 -0.86 10.34 -5.65
CA ILE A 185 -2.16 9.94 -5.12
C ILE A 185 -2.11 9.98 -3.60
N ASN A 186 -3.09 10.66 -2.97
CA ASN A 186 -3.25 10.63 -1.53
C ASN A 186 -3.71 9.23 -1.10
N SER A 187 -2.96 8.56 -0.22
CA SER A 187 -3.23 7.17 0.15
C SER A 187 -4.50 6.99 1.00
N ARG A 188 -5.06 8.06 1.56
CA ARG A 188 -6.31 8.00 2.35
C ARG A 188 -7.55 8.23 1.52
N THR A 189 -7.52 9.19 0.59
CA THR A 189 -8.68 9.54 -0.23
C THR A 189 -8.71 8.80 -1.56
N GLY A 190 -7.54 8.34 -2.04
CA GLY A 190 -7.38 7.82 -3.39
C GLY A 190 -7.44 8.88 -4.48
N GLU A 191 -7.53 10.17 -4.10
CA GLU A 191 -7.62 11.28 -5.03
C GLU A 191 -6.24 11.76 -5.48
N PRO A 192 -6.11 12.27 -6.71
CA PRO A 192 -4.89 12.93 -7.15
C PRO A 192 -4.65 14.20 -6.33
N ALA A 193 -3.43 14.34 -5.81
CA ALA A 193 -2.94 15.53 -5.13
C ALA A 193 -2.00 16.36 -6.02
N GLY A 194 -1.45 15.76 -7.07
CA GLY A 194 -0.43 16.37 -7.91
C GLY A 194 0.00 15.48 -9.07
N VAL A 195 0.85 16.05 -9.93
CA VAL A 195 1.64 15.28 -10.89
C VAL A 195 3.10 15.61 -10.62
N ALA A 196 3.94 14.57 -10.56
CA ALA A 196 5.38 14.69 -10.42
C ALA A 196 6.05 14.24 -11.72
N GLY A 197 6.82 15.16 -12.29
CA GLY A 197 7.57 14.97 -13.51
C GLY A 197 9.06 14.73 -13.28
N ILE A 198 9.67 13.87 -14.08
CA ILE A 198 11.12 13.64 -14.15
C ILE A 198 11.57 14.02 -15.56
N HIS A 199 12.50 14.96 -15.63
CA HIS A 199 13.12 15.39 -16.88
C HIS A 199 14.54 14.86 -17.03
N HIS A 200 15.03 14.82 -18.27
CA HIS A 200 16.44 14.61 -18.55
C HIS A 200 17.28 15.82 -18.12
N ILE A 201 18.35 15.59 -17.36
CA ILE A 201 19.42 16.55 -17.19
C ILE A 201 20.34 16.42 -18.40
N LYS A 202 20.56 17.53 -19.11
CA LYS A 202 21.50 17.62 -20.22
C LYS A 202 22.89 17.99 -19.72
#